data_AF-F3GLJ1-F1
#
_entry.id   AF-F3GLJ1-F1
#
_cell.length_a   1.000
_cell.length_b   1.000
_cell.length_c   1.000
_cell.angle_alpha   90.00
_cell.angle_beta   90.00
_cell.angle_gamma   90.00
#
_symmetry.space_group_name_H-M   'P 1'
#
loop_
_entity.id
_entity.type
_entity.pdbx_description
1 polymer ?
#
loop_
_entity_poly.entity_id
_entity_poly.type
_entity_poly.pdbx_seq_one_letter_code
_entity_poly.pdbx_strand_id
1 'polypeptide(L)'
;WRHHHHPDGSLLVAHRIDPRAVRICLELFAGQNVAIWVFADDQWLLIDPDADYVDHELDALGYDYVQVESFEPYLDRVDKIVAASGDFELLKTLEARLNPQIEGLALAARSQKYYLDVTALEANKGSALVALADYLGVDLSRTAALGDG
;
A
#
# COMPACT_ATOMS: atom_id res chain seq x y z
N TRP A 1 24.94 -31.42 5.15
CA TRP A 1 25.87 -30.56 5.92
C TRP A 1 26.63 -29.66 4.97
N ARG A 2 26.70 -28.37 5.36
CA ARG A 2 27.47 -27.23 4.81
C ARG A 2 26.64 -26.19 4.06
N HIS A 3 26.35 -25.17 4.87
CA HIS A 3 25.95 -23.81 4.55
C HIS A 3 26.92 -23.14 3.58
N HIS A 4 26.43 -22.23 2.74
CA HIS A 4 26.71 -20.79 2.81
C HIS A 4 26.19 -20.13 1.54
N HIS A 5 25.09 -19.40 1.65
CA HIS A 5 24.95 -18.06 1.08
C HIS A 5 23.90 -17.37 1.96
N HIS A 6 24.20 -16.18 2.47
CA HIS A 6 23.19 -15.33 3.09
C HIS A 6 22.27 -14.83 1.97
N PRO A 7 21.00 -15.27 1.94
CA PRO A 7 20.02 -14.89 0.94
C PRO A 7 18.95 -14.08 1.66
N ASP A 8 19.37 -13.09 2.45
CA ASP A 8 18.57 -12.77 3.64
C ASP A 8 17.20 -12.22 3.29
N GLY A 9 17.00 -11.78 2.03
CA GLY A 9 15.70 -11.70 1.38
C GLY A 9 14.69 -11.15 2.35
N SER A 10 15.14 -10.11 3.08
CA SER A 10 14.57 -9.79 4.38
C SER A 10 13.15 -9.45 4.06
N LEU A 11 12.25 -10.39 4.39
CA LEU A 11 10.83 -10.18 4.32
C LEU A 11 10.68 -8.82 4.98
N LEU A 12 10.30 -7.80 4.21
CA LEU A 12 9.84 -6.55 4.79
C LEU A 12 8.90 -7.04 5.87
N VAL A 13 9.26 -6.85 7.14
CA VAL A 13 8.43 -7.35 8.23
C VAL A 13 7.11 -6.64 8.02
N ALA A 14 6.13 -7.38 7.50
CA ALA A 14 4.86 -6.83 7.11
C ALA A 14 4.15 -6.50 8.42
N HIS A 15 4.29 -5.25 8.83
CA HIS A 15 3.62 -4.75 10.01
C HIS A 15 2.18 -4.48 9.61
N ARG A 16 1.28 -5.31 10.12
CA ARG A 16 -0.14 -5.16 9.87
C ARG A 16 -0.66 -3.88 10.52
N ILE A 17 -1.53 -3.19 9.80
CA ILE A 17 -2.26 -2.05 10.32
C ILE A 17 -3.21 -2.56 11.42
N ASP A 18 -3.34 -1.82 12.53
CA ASP A 18 -4.34 -2.14 13.55
C ASP A 18 -5.74 -2.24 12.89
N PRO A 19 -6.50 -3.34 13.09
CA PRO A 19 -7.80 -3.52 12.44
C PRO A 19 -8.82 -2.41 12.74
N ARG A 20 -8.66 -1.64 13.82
CA ARG A 20 -9.46 -0.45 14.10
C ARG A 20 -9.10 0.69 13.15
N ALA A 21 -7.80 0.93 12.94
CA ALA A 21 -7.34 1.92 11.97
C ALA A 21 -7.77 1.54 10.54
N VAL A 22 -7.69 0.25 10.17
CA VAL A 22 -8.20 -0.23 8.86
C VAL A 22 -9.66 0.18 8.65
N ARG A 23 -10.54 -0.12 9.62
CA ARG A 23 -11.97 0.24 9.51
C ARG A 23 -12.17 1.75 9.40
N ILE A 24 -11.51 2.54 10.25
CA ILE A 24 -11.59 4.02 10.22
C ILE A 24 -11.17 4.56 8.85
N CYS A 25 -10.10 4.02 8.25
CA CYS A 25 -9.62 4.43 6.94
C CYS A 25 -10.65 4.11 5.85
N LEU A 26 -11.13 2.86 5.80
CA LEU A 26 -12.09 2.42 4.79
C LEU A 26 -13.42 3.17 4.90
N GLU A 27 -13.91 3.39 6.13
CA GLU A 27 -15.12 4.19 6.38
C GLU A 27 -14.95 5.64 5.93
N LEU A 28 -13.80 6.26 6.21
CA LEU A 28 -13.52 7.63 5.77
C LEU A 28 -13.45 7.72 4.25
N PHE A 29 -12.81 6.77 3.57
CA PHE A 29 -12.57 6.79 2.14
C PHE A 29 -13.81 6.40 1.30
N ALA A 30 -14.67 5.50 1.79
CA ALA A 30 -15.86 5.03 1.06
C ALA A 30 -16.82 6.16 0.64
N GLY A 31 -16.78 7.31 1.30
CA GLY A 31 -17.57 8.50 0.96
C GLY A 31 -16.84 9.56 0.13
N GLN A 32 -15.64 9.28 -0.39
CA GLN A 32 -14.78 10.25 -1.08
C GLN A 32 -14.52 9.79 -2.51
N ASN A 33 -14.21 10.75 -3.40
CA ASN A 33 -13.84 10.45 -4.78
C ASN A 33 -12.36 10.01 -4.88
N VAL A 34 -12.07 8.83 -4.34
CA VAL A 34 -10.74 8.20 -4.34
C VAL A 34 -10.88 6.72 -4.70
N ALA A 35 -9.92 6.19 -5.47
CA ALA A 35 -9.74 4.76 -5.58
C ALA A 35 -9.14 4.22 -4.27
N ILE A 36 -9.65 3.08 -3.79
CA ILE A 36 -9.16 2.46 -2.56
C ILE A 36 -8.48 1.14 -2.91
N TRP A 37 -7.21 1.02 -2.55
CA TRP A 37 -6.44 -0.20 -2.71
C TRP A 37 -6.04 -0.74 -1.34
N VAL A 38 -6.23 -2.04 -1.13
CA VAL A 38 -5.84 -2.73 0.09
C VAL A 38 -4.79 -3.78 -0.26
N PHE A 39 -3.66 -3.73 0.43
CA PHE A 39 -2.63 -4.76 0.32
C PHE A 39 -2.72 -5.67 1.55
N ALA A 40 -2.92 -6.96 1.31
CA ALA A 40 -3.03 -7.97 2.35
C ALA A 40 -2.45 -9.30 1.86
N ASP A 41 -1.53 -9.89 2.64
CA ASP A 41 -0.92 -11.18 2.32
C ASP A 41 -0.35 -11.24 0.89
N ASP A 42 0.42 -10.21 0.49
CA ASP A 42 0.99 -10.03 -0.85
C ASP A 42 -0.04 -9.86 -2.00
N GLN A 43 -1.33 -9.69 -1.69
CA GLN A 43 -2.37 -9.40 -2.68
C GLN A 43 -2.68 -7.92 -2.77
N TRP A 44 -2.81 -7.40 -3.99
CA TRP A 44 -3.40 -6.08 -4.24
C TRP A 44 -4.91 -6.25 -4.49
N LEU A 45 -5.72 -5.71 -3.58
CA LEU A 45 -7.18 -5.81 -3.59
C LEU A 45 -7.79 -4.46 -3.98
N LEU A 46 -8.79 -4.48 -4.87
CA LEU A 46 -9.58 -3.32 -5.25
C LEU A 46 -11.04 -3.69 -5.52
N ILE A 47 -11.94 -2.71 -5.51
CA ILE A 47 -13.37 -2.91 -5.83
C ILE A 47 -13.67 -2.52 -7.28
N ASP A 48 -13.24 -1.31 -7.67
CA ASP A 48 -13.51 -0.72 -8.97
C ASP A 48 -12.22 -0.63 -9.79
N PRO A 49 -12.06 -1.47 -10.84
CA PRO A 49 -10.88 -1.46 -11.70
C PRO A 49 -10.85 -0.26 -12.65
N ASP A 50 -11.98 0.42 -12.87
CA ASP A 50 -12.05 1.59 -13.74
C ASP A 50 -11.73 2.91 -12.97
N ALA A 51 -11.37 2.80 -11.69
CA ALA A 51 -11.08 3.93 -10.83
C ALA A 51 -9.73 4.60 -11.15
N ASP A 52 -9.57 5.85 -10.71
CA ASP A 52 -8.37 6.66 -10.95
C ASP A 52 -7.07 5.90 -10.62
N TYR A 53 -6.09 6.00 -11.52
CA TYR A 53 -4.73 5.45 -11.40
C TYR A 53 -4.59 3.93 -11.34
N VAL A 54 -5.64 3.13 -11.49
CA VAL A 54 -5.51 1.66 -11.52
C VAL A 54 -4.63 1.20 -12.68
N ASP A 55 -4.86 1.70 -13.91
CA ASP A 55 -4.02 1.38 -15.08
C ASP A 55 -2.56 1.79 -14.89
N HIS A 56 -2.33 2.94 -14.26
CA HIS A 56 -0.98 3.42 -13.97
C HIS A 56 -0.23 2.50 -13.00
N GLU A 57 -0.93 2.01 -11.97
CA GLU A 57 -0.37 1.14 -10.96
C GLU A 57 -0.17 -0.29 -11.49
N LEU A 58 -1.08 -0.80 -12.34
CA LEU A 58 -0.90 -2.07 -13.05
C LEU A 58 0.42 -2.11 -13.83
N ASP A 59 0.70 -1.04 -14.59
CA ASP A 59 1.94 -0.91 -15.35
C ASP A 59 3.18 -0.85 -14.44
N ALA A 60 3.05 -0.26 -13.24
CA ALA A 60 4.16 -0.08 -12.31
C ALA A 60 4.50 -1.35 -11.51
N LEU A 61 3.50 -2.08 -11.03
CA LEU A 61 3.70 -3.23 -10.12
C LEU A 61 4.13 -4.51 -10.84
N GLY A 62 3.73 -4.70 -12.10
CA GLY A 62 4.04 -5.91 -12.85
C GLY A 62 3.38 -7.20 -12.32
N TYR A 63 2.43 -7.08 -11.39
CA TYR A 63 1.53 -8.14 -10.94
C TYR A 63 0.09 -7.63 -10.83
N ASP A 64 -0.87 -8.53 -11.00
CA ASP A 64 -2.29 -8.20 -11.17
C ASP A 64 -3.00 -7.94 -9.83
N TYR A 65 -4.14 -7.25 -9.89
CA TYR A 65 -5.03 -7.07 -8.74
C TYR A 65 -6.00 -8.26 -8.59
N VAL A 66 -6.58 -8.37 -7.40
CA VAL A 66 -7.74 -9.21 -7.13
C VAL A 66 -8.94 -8.30 -6.90
N GLN A 67 -9.88 -8.31 -7.84
CA GLN A 67 -11.13 -7.59 -7.68
C GLN A 67 -11.99 -8.27 -6.61
N VAL A 68 -12.46 -7.50 -5.65
CA VAL A 68 -13.30 -7.98 -4.54
C VAL A 68 -14.58 -7.15 -4.44
N GLU A 69 -15.63 -7.75 -3.89
CA GLU A 69 -16.89 -7.05 -3.62
C GLU A 69 -16.85 -6.28 -2.27
N SER A 70 -15.93 -6.65 -1.36
CA SER A 70 -15.66 -5.92 -0.12
C SER A 70 -14.28 -6.26 0.45
N PHE A 71 -13.79 -5.40 1.33
CA PHE A 71 -12.55 -5.59 2.08
C PHE A 71 -12.75 -6.29 3.43
N GLU A 72 -13.99 -6.49 3.86
CA GLU A 72 -14.40 -7.11 5.13
C GLU A 72 -13.68 -8.43 5.44
N PRO A 73 -13.43 -9.34 4.48
CA PRO A 73 -12.68 -10.58 4.73
C PRO A 73 -11.18 -10.39 5.01
N TYR A 74 -10.65 -9.18 4.89
CA TYR A 74 -9.21 -8.89 4.93
C TYR A 74 -8.80 -7.97 6.09
N LEU A 75 -9.75 -7.45 6.88
CA LEU A 75 -9.52 -6.38 7.87
C LEU A 75 -8.42 -6.67 8.91
N ASP A 76 -8.11 -7.94 9.17
CA ASP A 76 -7.10 -8.41 10.12
C ASP A 76 -5.75 -8.80 9.48
N ARG A 77 -5.64 -8.63 8.15
CA ARG A 77 -4.50 -9.05 7.32
C ARG A 77 -3.91 -7.90 6.48
N VAL A 78 -4.39 -6.67 6.70
CA VAL A 78 -3.97 -5.50 5.92
C VAL A 78 -2.58 -5.03 6.33
N ASP A 79 -1.69 -4.95 5.36
CA ASP A 79 -0.33 -4.43 5.50
C ASP A 79 -0.25 -2.95 5.10
N LYS A 80 -1.06 -2.55 4.11
CA LYS A 80 -1.10 -1.18 3.57
C LYS A 80 -2.48 -0.86 2.99
N ILE A 81 -2.89 0.40 3.10
CA ILE A 81 -4.02 0.97 2.34
C ILE A 81 -3.50 2.14 1.51
N VAL A 82 -3.97 2.27 0.27
CA VAL A 82 -3.72 3.45 -0.57
C VAL A 82 -5.05 4.06 -0.98
N ALA A 83 -5.19 5.36 -0.76
CA ALA A 83 -6.19 6.18 -1.43
C ALA A 83 -5.52 6.92 -2.61
N ALA A 84 -5.98 6.65 -3.82
CA ALA A 84 -5.48 7.27 -5.05
C ALA A 84 -6.54 8.22 -5.64
N SER A 85 -6.12 9.40 -6.12
CA SER A 85 -7.04 10.39 -6.70
C SER A 85 -6.35 11.44 -7.53
N GLY A 86 -7.03 11.90 -8.59
CA GLY A 86 -6.58 13.05 -9.39
C GLY A 86 -6.73 14.39 -8.64
N ASP A 87 -7.51 14.41 -7.55
CA ASP A 87 -7.69 15.58 -6.69
C ASP A 87 -6.67 15.58 -5.55
N PHE A 88 -5.53 16.24 -5.78
CA PHE A 88 -4.43 16.25 -4.81
C PHE A 88 -4.75 17.05 -3.54
N GLU A 89 -5.64 18.04 -3.62
CA GLU A 89 -6.06 18.81 -2.44
C GLU A 89 -7.07 18.00 -1.59
N LEU A 90 -7.88 17.14 -2.22
CA LEU A 90 -8.67 16.15 -1.51
C LEU A 90 -7.77 15.22 -0.69
N LEU A 91 -6.72 14.66 -1.27
CA LEU A 91 -5.81 13.75 -0.55
C LEU A 91 -5.11 14.44 0.64
N LYS A 92 -4.71 15.70 0.48
CA LYS A 92 -4.15 16.50 1.59
C LYS A 92 -5.18 16.76 2.70
N THR A 93 -6.44 17.02 2.31
CA THR A 93 -7.55 17.17 3.26
C THR A 93 -7.83 15.87 4.01
N LEU A 94 -7.80 14.74 3.31
CA LEU A 94 -7.98 13.42 3.91
C LEU A 94 -6.84 13.05 4.86
N GLU A 95 -5.58 13.33 4.49
CA GLU A 95 -4.41 13.14 5.36
C GLU A 95 -4.59 13.89 6.70
N ALA A 96 -4.96 15.17 6.64
CA ALA A 96 -5.17 16.00 7.83
C ALA A 96 -6.36 15.54 8.69
N ARG A 97 -7.42 15.02 8.06
CA ARG A 97 -8.61 14.49 8.77
C ARG A 97 -8.37 13.11 9.37
N LEU A 98 -7.60 12.26 8.69
CA LEU A 98 -7.42 10.85 9.05
C LEU A 98 -6.43 10.70 10.21
N ASN A 99 -5.28 11.37 10.15
CA ASN A 99 -4.21 11.19 11.13
C ASN A 99 -4.65 11.34 12.60
N PRO A 100 -5.47 12.34 12.99
CA PRO A 100 -5.99 12.44 14.35
C PRO A 100 -6.89 11.26 14.77
N GLN A 101 -7.57 10.59 13.83
CA GLN A 101 -8.47 9.47 14.12
C GLN A 101 -7.74 8.14 14.31
N ILE A 102 -6.55 8.01 13.71
CA ILE A 102 -5.73 6.79 13.77
C ILE A 102 -4.46 6.97 14.61
N GLU A 103 -4.35 8.08 15.35
CA GLU A 103 -3.21 8.38 16.21
C GLU A 103 -2.96 7.22 17.18
N GLY A 104 -1.71 6.75 17.24
CA GLY A 104 -1.32 5.62 18.09
C GLY A 104 -1.72 4.23 17.54
N LEU A 105 -2.38 4.16 16.38
CA LEU A 105 -2.78 2.92 15.72
C LEU A 105 -2.09 2.70 14.37
N ALA A 106 -1.97 3.76 13.58
CA ALA A 106 -1.38 3.75 12.25
C ALA A 106 -0.88 5.15 11.86
N LEU A 107 -0.30 5.27 10.67
CA LEU A 107 0.09 6.55 10.10
C LEU A 107 -0.44 6.67 8.68
N ALA A 108 -1.02 7.83 8.36
CA ALA A 108 -1.34 8.21 6.99
C ALA A 108 -0.36 9.29 6.51
N ALA A 109 0.27 9.08 5.35
CA ALA A 109 1.16 10.06 4.73
C ALA A 109 1.09 9.96 3.21
N ARG A 110 1.19 11.12 2.53
CA ARG A 110 1.25 11.13 1.05
C ARG A 110 2.64 10.74 0.56
N SER A 111 2.79 9.59 -0.10
CA SER A 111 4.05 9.21 -0.79
C SER A 111 4.23 9.93 -2.13
N GLN A 112 3.13 10.26 -2.80
CA GLN A 112 3.09 11.02 -4.04
C GLN A 112 1.95 12.05 -3.98
N LYS A 113 1.89 12.96 -4.97
CA LYS A 113 0.80 13.95 -5.02
C LYS A 113 -0.58 13.31 -5.17
N TYR A 114 -0.63 12.14 -5.81
CA TYR A 114 -1.83 11.39 -6.14
C TYR A 114 -2.07 10.17 -5.25
N TYR A 115 -1.20 9.89 -4.27
CA TYR A 115 -1.33 8.78 -3.32
C TYR A 115 -1.31 9.26 -1.87
N LEU A 116 -2.24 8.73 -1.08
CA LEU A 116 -2.23 8.78 0.38
C LEU A 116 -2.13 7.35 0.91
N ASP A 117 -1.00 7.03 1.54
CA ASP A 117 -0.71 5.71 2.06
C ASP A 117 -1.01 5.64 3.56
N VAL A 118 -1.60 4.53 4.00
CA VAL A 118 -1.76 4.18 5.40
C VAL A 118 -0.93 2.94 5.70
N THR A 119 -0.10 3.01 6.74
CA THR A 119 0.80 1.93 7.17
C THR A 119 0.82 1.79 8.69
N ALA A 120 1.27 0.63 9.18
CA ALA A 120 1.43 0.41 10.61
C ALA A 120 2.54 1.30 11.23
N LEU A 121 2.38 1.68 12.50
CA LEU A 121 3.35 2.55 13.20
C LEU A 121 4.78 2.01 13.22
N GLU A 122 4.91 0.69 13.29
CA GLU A 122 6.20 -0.01 13.40
C GLU A 122 6.96 -0.01 12.07
N ALA A 123 6.25 0.02 10.93
CA ALA A 123 6.84 0.19 9.62
C ALA A 123 7.56 1.55 9.48
N ASN A 124 7.17 2.55 10.27
CA ASN A 124 7.64 3.92 10.10
C ASN A 124 8.88 4.31 10.94
N LYS A 125 9.49 3.39 11.71
CA LYS A 125 10.66 3.72 12.56
C LYS A 125 12.00 3.80 11.80
N GLY A 126 12.04 3.65 10.47
CA GLY A 126 13.30 3.79 9.75
C GLY A 126 13.23 4.09 8.26
N SER A 127 12.33 3.47 7.50
CA SER A 127 12.47 3.54 6.03
C SER A 127 11.35 2.89 5.24
N ALA A 128 10.34 2.24 5.83
CA ALA A 128 9.47 1.35 5.05
C ALA A 128 8.58 2.09 4.05
N LEU A 129 8.08 3.30 4.34
CA LEU A 129 7.24 4.02 3.37
C LEU A 129 8.04 4.54 2.16
N VAL A 130 9.28 5.01 2.38
CA VAL A 130 10.17 5.45 1.29
C VAL A 130 10.75 4.25 0.54
N ALA A 131 11.15 3.19 1.24
CA ALA A 131 11.65 1.96 0.61
C ALA A 131 10.54 1.22 -0.14
N LEU A 132 9.29 1.29 0.31
CA LEU A 132 8.15 0.72 -0.39
C LEU A 132 7.68 1.64 -1.53
N ALA A 133 7.74 2.96 -1.40
CA ALA A 133 7.50 3.87 -2.52
C ALA A 133 8.62 3.80 -3.58
N ASP A 134 9.87 3.56 -3.18
CA ASP A 134 10.96 3.24 -4.10
C ASP A 134 10.79 1.81 -4.67
N TYR A 135 10.33 0.82 -3.90
CA TYR A 135 10.09 -0.53 -4.42
C TYR A 135 8.89 -0.60 -5.39
N LEU A 136 7.79 0.12 -5.09
CA LEU A 136 6.59 0.20 -5.91
C LEU A 136 6.69 1.28 -7.01
N GLY A 137 7.65 2.20 -6.90
CA GLY A 137 7.92 3.29 -7.85
C GLY A 137 9.20 3.11 -8.68
N VAL A 138 9.87 1.95 -8.57
CA VAL A 138 11.01 1.59 -9.44
C VAL A 138 10.55 0.60 -10.49
N ASP A 139 10.60 1.08 -11.72
CA ASP A 139 10.45 0.35 -12.97
C ASP A 139 11.28 -0.96 -12.95
N LEU A 140 10.57 -2.09 -12.88
CA LEU A 140 11.11 -3.45 -12.96
C LEU A 140 11.56 -3.84 -14.38
N SER A 141 11.71 -2.91 -15.34
CA SER A 141 12.33 -3.18 -16.64
C SER A 141 13.83 -3.51 -16.58
N ARG A 142 14.41 -3.70 -15.38
CA ARG A 142 15.81 -4.15 -15.22
C ARG A 142 15.99 -5.51 -14.56
N THR A 143 14.95 -6.31 -14.38
CA THR A 143 15.14 -7.73 -14.04
C THR A 143 14.93 -8.60 -15.26
N ALA A 144 15.77 -8.38 -16.27
CA ALA A 144 16.10 -9.43 -17.22
C ALA A 144 17.02 -10.42 -16.49
N ALA A 145 16.43 -11.50 -15.96
CA ALA A 145 17.17 -12.70 -15.64
C ALA A 145 17.68 -13.32 -16.96
N LEU A 146 18.94 -13.04 -17.29
CA LEU A 146 19.81 -13.78 -18.20
C LEU A 146 21.17 -13.81 -17.49
N GLY A 147 21.75 -14.93 -17.11
CA GLY A 147 22.07 -16.06 -18.00
C GLY A 147 23.56 -15.98 -18.33
N ASP A 148 24.33 -16.77 -17.58
CA ASP A 148 25.63 -17.38 -17.91
C ASP A 148 26.84 -16.45 -18.14
N GLY A 149 27.77 -16.49 -17.19
CA GLY A 149 29.14 -15.96 -17.29
C GLY A 149 29.87 -15.99 -15.96
#